data_AF-A0A2N2U1N5-F1
#
_entry.id   AF-A0A2N2U1N5-F1
#
_cell.length_a   1.000
_cell.length_b   1.000
_cell.length_c   1.000
_cell.angle_alpha   90.00
_cell.angle_beta   90.00
_cell.angle_gamma   90.00
#
_symmetry.space_group_name_H-M   'P 1'
#
loop_
_entity.id
_entity.type
_entity.pdbx_description
1 polymer ?
#
loop_
_entity_poly.entity_id
_entity_poly.type
_entity_poly.pdbx_seq_one_letter_code
_entity_poly.pdbx_strand_id
1 'polypeptide(L)' 'MSNGKIVQIIGAVVDVQFEGDLPPILNALETENNGKRLVLEVAQHLGENTVRT' A
#
# COMPACT_ATOMS: atom_id res chain seq x y z
N MET A 1 -6.11 11.62 -5.44
CA MET A 1 -5.83 10.22 -5.08
C MET A 1 -4.43 9.91 -5.55
N SER A 2 -3.53 9.59 -4.64
CA SER A 2 -2.13 9.31 -4.95
C SER A 2 -1.99 7.83 -5.28
N ASN A 3 -1.40 7.50 -6.43
CA ASN A 3 -1.11 6.11 -6.79
C ASN A 3 0.20 5.68 -6.14
N GLY A 4 0.23 4.47 -5.59
CA GLY A 4 1.42 3.85 -5.02
C GLY A 4 1.91 2.68 -5.86
N LYS A 5 3.17 2.29 -5.69
CA LYS A 5 3.80 1.14 -6.32
C LYS A 5 4.12 0.09 -5.26
N ILE A 6 3.68 -1.15 -5.48
CA ILE A 6 4.10 -2.28 -4.65
C ILE A 6 5.60 -2.52 -4.85
N VAL A 7 6.36 -2.44 -3.76
CA VAL A 7 7.83 -2.64 -3.79
C VAL A 7 8.25 -3.97 -3.18
N GLN A 8 7.41 -4.55 -2.31
CA GLN A 8 7.70 -5.81 -1.65
C GLN A 8 6.42 -6.56 -1.26
N ILE A 9 6.46 -7.89 -1.34
CA ILE A 9 5.39 -8.79 -0.91
C ILE A 9 6.01 -9.90 -0.05
N ILE A 10 5.60 -9.99 1.22
CA ILE A 10 5.93 -11.11 2.11
C ILE A 10 4.62 -11.71 2.65
N GLY A 11 4.12 -12.74 1.99
CA GLY A 11 2.85 -13.37 2.37
C GLY A 11 1.70 -12.36 2.26
N ALA A 12 1.03 -12.09 3.38
CA ALA A 12 -0.07 -11.11 3.46
C ALA A 12 0.42 -9.66 3.65
N VAL A 13 1.71 -9.46 3.95
CA VAL A 13 2.29 -8.14 4.17
C VAL A 13 2.75 -7.56 2.84
N VAL A 14 2.29 -6.35 2.52
CA VAL A 14 2.63 -5.68 1.27
C VAL A 14 3.15 -4.28 1.58
N ASP A 15 4.36 -3.98 1.12
CA ASP A 15 4.92 -2.63 1.23
C ASP A 15 4.67 -1.86 -0.08
N VAL A 16 4.14 -0.65 0.06
CA VAL A 16 3.73 0.22 -1.06
C VAL A 16 4.42 1.57 -0.92
N GLN A 17 5.17 1.96 -1.95
CA GLN A 17 5.84 3.25 -2.02
C GLN A 17 4.99 4.27 -2.78
N PHE A 18 4.93 5.50 -2.28
CA PHE A 18 4.22 6.62 -2.87
C PHE A 18 5.22 7.71 -3.26
N GLU A 19 4.93 8.48 -4.31
CA GLU A 19 5.79 9.63 -4.72
C GLU A 19 5.43 10.94 -4.00
N GLY A 20 4.26 11.00 -3.36
CA GLY A 20 3.75 12.17 -2.65
C GLY A 20 3.25 11.83 -1.25
N ASP A 21 2.12 12.41 -0.87
CA ASP A 21 1.54 12.20 0.46
C ASP A 21 1.25 10.73 0.75
N LEU A 22 1.62 10.29 1.96
CA LEU A 22 1.33 8.94 2.41
C LEU A 22 -0.13 8.84 2.88
N PRO A 23 -0.82 7.74 2.51
CA PRO A 23 -2.15 7.46 3.05
C PRO A 23 -2.06 7.29 4.58
N PRO A 24 -3.04 7.79 5.36
CA PRO A 24 -3.07 7.61 6.81
C PRO A 24 -3.07 6.13 7.22
N ILE A 25 -2.69 5.85 8.47
CA ILE A 25 -2.87 4.51 9.07
C ILE A 25 -4.38 4.21 9.16
N LEU A 26 -4.75 2.94 9.01
CA LEU A 26 -6.12 2.39 8.87
C LEU A 26 -6.83 2.76 7.57
N ASN A 27 -6.16 3.47 6.66
CA ASN A 27 -6.76 3.84 5.38
C ASN A 27 -6.65 2.67 4.38
N ALA A 28 -7.68 2.47 3.57
CA ALA A 28 -7.70 1.38 2.60
C ALA A 28 -6.96 1.75 1.29
N LEU A 29 -6.18 0.82 0.77
CA LEU A 29 -5.62 0.83 -0.58
C LEU A 29 -6.33 -0.22 -1.41
N GLU A 30 -6.60 0.11 -2.67
CA GLU A 30 -7.24 -0.80 -3.60
C GLU A 30 -6.33 -1.08 -4.79
N THR A 31 -6.30 -2.34 -5.20
CA THR A 31 -5.61 -2.76 -6.41
C THR A 31 -6.36 -3.90 -7.09
N GLU A 32 -6.03 -4.13 -8.36
CA GLU A 32 -6.50 -5.28 -9.09
C GLU A 32 -5.36 -6.28 -9.24
N ASN A 33 -5.65 -7.56 -8.99
CA ASN A 33 -4.73 -8.65 -9.26
C ASN A 33 -5.46 -9.75 -10.05
N ASN A 34 -5.14 -9.88 -11.33
CA ASN A 34 -5.74 -10.87 -12.23
C ASN A 34 -7.28 -10.83 -12.23
N GLY A 35 -7.87 -9.65 -12.40
CA GLY A 35 -9.33 -9.46 -12.40
C GLY A 35 -10.00 -9.56 -11.03
N LYS A 36 -9.24 -9.70 -9.94
CA LYS A 36 -9.75 -9.69 -8.56
C LYS A 36 -9.39 -8.38 -7.88
N ARG A 37 -10.39 -7.71 -7.30
CA ARG A 37 -10.19 -6.57 -6.41
C ARG A 37 -9.56 -7.05 -5.11
N LEU A 38 -8.43 -6.47 -4.75
CA LEU A 38 -7.76 -6.63 -3.47
C LEU A 38 -7.82 -5.32 -2.71
N VAL A 39 -8.12 -5.42 -1.42
CA VAL A 39 -8.10 -4.28 -0.49
C VAL A 39 -7.02 -4.55 0.53
N LEU A 40 -6.16 -3.57 0.76
CA LEU A 40 -5.06 -3.59 1.71
C LEU A 40 -5.30 -2.47 2.73
N GLU A 41 -4.98 -2.67 4.01
CA GLU A 41 -5.15 -1.64 5.03
C GLU A 41 -3.78 -1.11 5.44
N VAL A 42 -3.60 0.21 5.47
CA VAL A 42 -2.33 0.78 5.93
C VAL A 42 -2.15 0.52 7.42
N ALA A 43 -1.18 -0.34 7.78
CA ALA A 43 -0.86 -0.66 9.16
C ALA A 43 0.24 0.25 9.75
N GLN A 44 1.21 0.68 8.92
CA GLN A 44 2.35 1.45 9.40
C GLN A 44 2.99 2.31 8.29
N HIS A 45 3.60 3.44 8.67
CA HIS A 45 4.56 4.19 7.83
C HIS A 45 5.99 3.74 8.12
N LEU A 46 6.73 3.35 7.08
CA LEU A 46 8.09 2.80 7.20
C LEU A 46 9.20 3.84 6.97
N GLY A 47 8.86 5.06 6.52
CA GLY A 47 9.83 6.02 5.98
C GLY A 47 10.03 5.85 4.46
N GLU A 48 10.87 6.67 3.84
CA GLU A 48 11.15 6.64 2.38
C GLU A 48 9.88 6.62 1.50
N ASN A 49 8.86 7.35 1.95
CA ASN A 49 7.51 7.37 1.37
C ASN A 49 6.88 5.97 1.18
N THR A 50 7.14 5.05 2.11
CA THR A 50 6.63 3.68 2.05
C THR A 50 5.69 3.40 3.21
N VAL A 51 4.57 2.74 2.91
CA VAL A 51 3.64 2.21 3.90
C VAL A 51 3.66 0.68 3.88
N ARG A 52 3.43 0.07 5.04
CA ARG A 52 3.17 -1.35 5.19
C ARG A 52 1.68 -1.59 5.33
N THR A 53 1.18 -2.54 4.55
CA THR A 53 -0.21 -3.02 4.59
C THR A 53 -0.31 -4.50 4.92
#